data_AF-T0LU86-F1
#
_entry.id   AF-T0LU86-F1
#
_cell.length_a   1.000
_cell.length_b   1.000
_cell.length_c   1.000
_cell.angle_alpha   90.00
_cell.angle_beta   90.00
_cell.angle_gamma   90.00
#
_symmetry.space_group_name_H-M   'P 1'
#
loop_
_entity.id
_entity.type
_entity.pdbx_description
1 polymer ?
#
loop_
_entity_poly.entity_id
_entity_poly.type
_entity_poly.pdbx_seq_one_letter_code
_entity_poly.pdbx_strand_id
1 'polypeptide(L)'
;MNNTRTIMGILIAILGFYFFFFVLDYLGGVVIAVGAYFMATGFRTPSHRQISGKVNQVIYSSLMERGTERIKTGQLRTTQERYVEVLDKLQDILGSQSDMPELGYDAIFFHCRSESEATTRLSQIEDKGLNGSIIQNKNDWQIKIEF
;
A
#
# COMPACT_ATOMS: atom_id res chain seq x y z
N MET A 1 2.28 8.63 10.03
CA MET A 1 1.42 9.47 10.89
C MET A 1 1.18 10.75 10.13
N ASN A 2 -0.07 11.18 9.93
CA ASN A 2 -0.33 12.50 9.33
C ASN A 2 -0.07 13.56 10.40
N ASN A 3 1.21 13.90 10.57
CA ASN A 3 1.69 14.83 11.60
C ASN A 3 0.94 16.17 11.57
N THR A 4 0.48 16.60 10.40
CA THR A 4 -0.31 17.83 10.21
C THR A 4 -1.62 17.86 11.00
N ARG A 5 -2.37 16.75 11.09
CA ARG A 5 -3.65 16.71 11.84
C ARG A 5 -3.42 16.72 13.35
N THR A 6 -2.40 16.02 13.82
CA THR A 6 -2.01 16.00 15.24
C THR A 6 -1.46 17.36 15.67
N ILE A 7 -0.63 17.98 14.84
CA ILE A 7 -0.07 19.33 15.09
C ILE A 7 -1.20 20.37 15.11
N MET A 8 -2.15 20.33 14.17
CA MET A 8 -3.32 21.21 14.21
C MET A 8 -4.16 21.00 15.49
N GLY A 9 -4.38 19.75 15.90
CA GLY A 9 -5.11 19.44 17.13
C GLY A 9 -4.43 20.01 18.39
N ILE A 10 -3.09 19.92 18.47
CA ILE A 10 -2.31 20.48 19.57
C ILE A 10 -2.37 22.01 19.57
N LEU A 11 -2.22 22.65 18.41
CA LEU A 11 -2.31 24.11 18.29
C LEU A 11 -3.68 24.64 18.70
N ILE A 12 -4.77 23.97 18.30
CA ILE A 12 -6.14 24.33 18.66
C ILE A 12 -6.38 24.15 20.17
N ALA A 13 -5.84 23.09 20.78
CA ALA A 13 -5.95 22.87 22.21
C ALA A 13 -5.21 23.94 23.04
N ILE A 14 -4.00 24.34 22.61
CA ILE A 14 -3.25 25.44 23.25
C ILE A 14 -4.00 26.77 23.11
N LEU A 15 -4.56 27.04 21.92
CA LEU A 15 -5.36 28.23 21.68
C LEU A 15 -6.63 28.25 22.56
N GLY A 16 -7.31 27.11 22.71
CA GLY A 16 -8.46 26.95 23.59
C GLY A 16 -8.12 27.18 25.06
N PHE A 17 -6.96 26.68 25.50
CA PHE A 17 -6.46 26.91 26.86
C PHE A 17 -6.11 28.38 27.13
N TYR A 18 -5.58 29.08 26.11
CA TYR A 18 -5.32 30.52 26.16
C TYR A 18 -6.62 31.34 26.26
N PHE A 19 -7.64 31.00 25.47
CA PHE A 19 -8.97 31.65 25.54
C PHE A 19 -9.69 31.40 26.86
N PHE A 20 -9.49 30.23 27.48
CA PHE A 20 -10.04 29.90 28.79
C PHE A 20 -9.48 30.81 29.91
N PHE A 21 -8.25 31.29 29.78
CA PHE A 21 -7.64 32.19 30.78
C PHE A 21 -8.07 33.67 30.65
N PHE A 22 -8.64 34.08 29.50
CA PHE A 22 -8.95 35.48 29.18
C PHE A 22 -10.46 35.82 29.19
N VAL A 23 -11.28 35.10 29.99
CA VAL A 23 -12.68 35.47 30.34
C VAL A 23 -13.75 35.09 29.29
N LEU A 24 -13.52 34.02 28.52
CA LEU A 24 -14.52 33.44 27.59
C LEU A 24 -14.68 31.94 27.84
N ASP A 25 -15.06 31.57 29.06
CA ASP A 25 -15.14 30.19 29.56
C ASP A 25 -15.99 29.27 28.65
N TYR A 26 -17.11 29.80 28.15
CA TYR A 26 -18.01 29.07 27.24
C TYR A 26 -17.37 28.78 25.87
N LEU A 27 -16.60 29.73 25.34
CA LEU A 27 -15.97 29.63 24.02
C LEU A 27 -14.71 28.76 24.11
N GLY A 28 -13.94 28.86 25.19
CA GLY A 28 -12.80 27.99 25.48
C GLY A 28 -13.20 26.52 25.61
N GLY A 29 -14.31 26.23 26.30
CA GLY A 29 -14.84 24.86 26.43
C GLY A 29 -15.19 24.23 25.09
N VAL A 30 -15.84 24.97 24.19
CA VAL A 30 -16.18 24.49 22.83
C VAL A 30 -14.91 24.23 22.01
N VAL A 31 -13.93 25.12 22.07
CA VAL A 31 -12.66 24.97 21.32
C VAL A 31 -11.85 23.76 21.82
N ILE A 32 -11.82 23.53 23.14
CA ILE A 32 -11.18 22.33 23.72
C ILE A 32 -11.91 21.05 23.29
N ALA A 33 -13.24 21.04 23.29
CA ALA A 33 -14.02 19.90 22.83
C ALA A 33 -13.76 19.57 21.34
N VAL A 34 -13.69 20.60 20.49
CA VAL A 34 -13.32 20.45 19.07
C VAL A 34 -11.88 19.96 18.93
N GLY A 35 -10.92 20.52 19.68
CA GLY A 35 -9.53 20.07 19.69
C GLY A 35 -9.38 18.61 20.12
N ALA A 36 -10.07 18.19 21.17
CA ALA A 36 -10.11 16.81 21.65
C ALA A 36 -10.71 15.86 20.60
N TYR A 37 -11.76 16.29 19.89
CA TYR A 37 -12.34 15.53 18.78
C TYR A 37 -11.35 15.35 17.62
N PHE A 38 -10.63 16.40 17.22
CA PHE A 38 -9.59 16.32 16.19
C PHE A 38 -8.40 15.46 16.63
N MET A 39 -7.99 15.52 17.90
CA MET A 39 -6.97 14.61 18.44
C MET A 39 -7.44 13.16 18.40
N ALA A 40 -8.65 12.86 18.90
CA ALA A 40 -9.19 11.50 18.93
C ALA A 40 -9.31 10.88 17.54
N THR A 41 -9.75 11.65 16.54
CA THR A 41 -9.83 11.20 15.14
C THR A 41 -8.43 11.08 14.50
N GLY A 42 -7.48 11.94 14.87
CA GLY A 42 -6.07 11.83 14.46
C GLY A 42 -5.38 10.57 15.00
N PHE A 43 -5.60 10.23 16.27
CA PHE A 43 -5.06 9.01 16.90
C PHE A 43 -5.73 7.73 16.37
N ARG A 44 -7.02 7.79 16.02
CA ARG A 44 -7.76 6.66 15.45
C ARG A 44 -7.50 6.45 13.96
N THR A 45 -6.81 7.36 13.27
CA THR A 45 -6.45 7.16 11.87
C THR A 45 -5.34 6.10 11.81
N PRO A 46 -5.60 4.89 11.26
CA PRO A 46 -4.60 3.84 11.26
C PRO A 46 -3.36 4.31 10.51
N SER A 47 -2.20 3.96 11.06
CA SER A 47 -0.93 4.33 10.43
C SER A 47 -0.85 3.70 9.02
N HIS A 48 -0.29 4.42 8.05
CA HIS A 48 -0.05 3.89 6.68
C HIS A 48 0.64 2.52 6.69
N ARG A 49 1.49 2.26 7.69
CA ARG A 49 2.20 0.99 7.87
C ARG A 49 1.28 -0.18 8.23
N GLN A 50 0.25 0.04 9.06
CA GLN A 50 -0.75 -0.98 9.39
C GLN A 50 -1.74 -1.24 8.25
N ILE A 51 -2.04 -0.20 7.44
CA ILE A 51 -2.90 -0.34 6.26
C ILE A 51 -2.16 -1.11 5.17
N SER A 52 -0.90 -0.74 4.86
CA SER A 52 -0.06 -1.42 3.88
C SER A 52 0.14 -2.91 4.19
N GLY A 53 0.40 -3.27 5.46
CA GLY A 53 0.56 -4.67 5.84
C GLY A 53 -0.69 -5.53 5.61
N LYS A 54 -1.88 -5.01 5.96
CA LYS A 54 -3.16 -5.71 5.72
C LYS A 54 -3.48 -5.83 4.25
N VAL A 55 -3.29 -4.76 3.48
CA VAL A 55 -3.52 -4.75 2.03
C VAL A 55 -2.58 -5.73 1.34
N ASN A 56 -1.31 -5.78 1.73
CA ASN A 56 -0.35 -6.73 1.19
C ASN A 56 -0.76 -8.19 1.43
N GLN A 57 -1.20 -8.51 2.66
CA GLN A 57 -1.66 -9.85 2.99
C GLN A 57 -2.89 -10.26 2.16
N VAL A 58 -3.83 -9.34 1.95
CA VAL A 58 -5.01 -9.58 1.10
C VAL A 58 -4.59 -9.83 -0.34
N ILE A 59 -3.74 -8.97 -0.92
CA ILE A 59 -3.24 -9.13 -2.30
C ILE A 59 -2.52 -10.47 -2.47
N TYR A 60 -1.58 -10.78 -1.57
CA TYR A 60 -0.86 -12.05 -1.59
C TYR A 60 -1.80 -13.25 -1.51
N SER A 61 -2.76 -13.25 -0.57
CA SER A 61 -3.72 -14.36 -0.43
C SER A 61 -4.60 -14.54 -1.67
N SER A 62 -5.04 -13.43 -2.27
CA SER A 62 -5.87 -13.43 -3.47
C SER A 62 -5.09 -13.92 -4.70
N LEU A 63 -3.82 -13.55 -4.84
CA LEU A 63 -2.95 -14.07 -5.89
C LEU A 63 -2.68 -15.55 -5.67
N MET A 64 -2.40 -15.97 -4.44
CA MET A 64 -2.18 -17.38 -4.13
C MET A 64 -3.38 -18.26 -4.49
N GLU A 65 -4.59 -17.83 -4.11
CA GLU A 65 -5.83 -18.54 -4.42
C GLU A 65 -6.07 -18.61 -5.93
N ARG A 66 -6.01 -17.47 -6.63
CA ARG A 66 -6.22 -17.41 -8.09
C ARG A 66 -5.15 -18.18 -8.88
N GLY A 67 -3.89 -18.09 -8.45
CA GLY A 67 -2.77 -18.78 -9.07
C GLY A 67 -2.90 -20.29 -8.95
N THR A 68 -3.18 -20.79 -7.74
CA THR A 68 -3.37 -22.23 -7.51
C THR A 68 -4.59 -22.79 -8.26
N GLU A 69 -5.69 -22.04 -8.36
CA GLU A 69 -6.85 -22.42 -9.18
C GLU A 69 -6.50 -22.47 -10.68
N ARG A 70 -5.75 -21.49 -11.18
CA ARG A 70 -5.31 -21.46 -12.59
C ARG A 70 -4.30 -22.55 -12.93
N ILE A 71 -3.45 -22.95 -12.00
CA ILE A 71 -2.56 -24.11 -12.16
C ILE A 71 -3.38 -25.40 -12.26
N LYS A 72 -4.36 -25.59 -11.35
CA LYS A 72 -5.24 -26.77 -11.36
C LYS A 72 -6.06 -26.91 -12.64
N THR A 73 -6.48 -25.78 -13.22
CA THR A 73 -7.24 -25.74 -14.47
C THR A 73 -6.36 -25.78 -15.73
N GLY A 74 -5.04 -25.81 -15.57
CA GLY A 74 -4.08 -25.84 -16.69
C GLY A 74 -3.95 -24.51 -17.45
N GLN A 75 -4.49 -23.43 -16.90
CA GLN A 75 -4.39 -22.08 -17.46
C GLN A 75 -3.04 -21.43 -17.16
N LEU A 76 -2.36 -21.87 -16.09
CA LEU A 76 -1.02 -21.41 -15.75
C LEU A 76 0.01 -22.51 -16.08
N ARG A 77 1.00 -22.19 -16.91
CA ARG A 77 2.07 -23.13 -17.32
C ARG A 77 3.24 -23.14 -16.34
N THR A 78 2.97 -23.40 -15.06
CA THR A 78 4.00 -23.54 -14.03
C THR A 78 3.58 -24.53 -12.96
N THR A 79 4.52 -25.00 -12.15
CA THR A 79 4.20 -25.87 -11.01
C THR A 79 3.77 -25.03 -9.81
N GLN A 80 2.99 -25.64 -8.91
CA GLN A 80 2.56 -24.96 -7.69
C GLN A 80 3.75 -24.51 -6.83
N GLU A 81 4.79 -25.34 -6.73
CA GLU A 81 5.99 -25.03 -5.95
C GLU A 81 6.70 -23.79 -6.51
N ARG A 82 6.87 -23.73 -7.84
CA ARG A 82 7.54 -22.61 -8.50
C ARG A 82 6.72 -21.32 -8.38
N TYR A 83 5.40 -21.42 -8.52
CA TYR A 83 4.51 -20.29 -8.34
C TYR A 83 4.60 -19.71 -6.92
N VAL A 84 4.56 -20.56 -5.89
CA VAL A 84 4.68 -20.15 -4.49
C VAL A 84 6.04 -19.49 -4.25
N GLU A 85 7.13 -20.07 -4.75
CA GLU A 85 8.48 -19.52 -4.60
C GLU A 85 8.59 -18.10 -5.18
N VAL A 86 8.06 -17.89 -6.40
CA VAL A 86 8.05 -16.58 -7.05
C VAL A 86 7.19 -15.59 -6.26
N LEU A 87 6.00 -16.01 -5.82
CA LEU A 87 5.09 -15.13 -5.08
C LEU A 87 5.67 -14.72 -3.70
N ASP A 88 6.34 -15.63 -3.01
CA ASP A 88 7.00 -15.36 -1.72
C ASP A 88 8.12 -14.33 -1.88
N LYS A 89 8.95 -14.46 -2.93
CA LYS A 89 9.98 -13.46 -3.25
C LYS A 89 9.36 -12.08 -3.51
N LEU A 90 8.18 -12.03 -4.11
CA LEU A 90 7.48 -10.79 -4.47
C LEU A 90 6.65 -10.19 -3.33
N GLN A 91 6.49 -10.88 -2.19
CA GLN A 91 5.62 -10.43 -1.09
C GLN A 91 5.91 -9.00 -0.64
N ASP A 92 7.18 -8.60 -0.54
CA ASP A 92 7.55 -7.23 -0.14
C ASP A 92 7.17 -6.17 -1.17
N ILE A 93 7.18 -6.56 -2.44
CA ILE A 93 6.92 -5.67 -3.58
C ILE A 93 5.41 -5.49 -3.76
N LEU A 94 4.63 -6.55 -3.58
CA LEU A 94 3.17 -6.56 -3.72
C LEU A 94 2.48 -5.50 -2.86
N GLY A 95 2.93 -5.31 -1.62
CA GLY A 95 2.34 -4.36 -0.68
C GLY A 95 2.62 -2.89 -0.96
N SER A 96 3.53 -2.60 -1.90
CA SER A 96 3.91 -1.24 -2.29
C SER A 96 3.12 -0.69 -3.48
N GLN A 97 2.31 -1.54 -4.11
CA GLN A 97 1.65 -1.21 -5.36
C GLN A 97 0.25 -0.61 -5.15
N SER A 98 -0.11 0.28 -6.08
CA SER A 98 -1.44 0.88 -6.11
C SER A 98 -2.47 -0.06 -6.74
N ASP A 99 -2.01 -0.86 -7.71
CA ASP A 99 -2.85 -1.65 -8.60
C ASP A 99 -2.61 -3.15 -8.38
N MET A 100 -3.66 -3.94 -8.55
CA MET A 100 -3.58 -5.40 -8.43
C MET A 100 -2.77 -5.96 -9.60
N PRO A 101 -1.79 -6.85 -9.36
CA PRO A 101 -1.06 -7.50 -10.44
C PRO A 101 -1.96 -8.42 -11.26
N GLU A 102 -1.67 -8.53 -12.56
CA GLU A 102 -2.38 -9.43 -13.46
C GLU A 102 -1.66 -10.76 -13.59
N LEU A 103 -2.41 -11.87 -13.56
CA LEU A 103 -1.88 -13.20 -13.81
C LEU A 103 -2.04 -13.53 -15.31
N GLY A 104 -0.91 -13.73 -15.98
CA GLY A 104 -0.84 -14.26 -17.34
C GLY A 104 -0.95 -15.77 -17.39
N TYR A 105 -0.56 -16.33 -18.54
CA TYR A 105 -0.44 -17.79 -18.75
C TYR A 105 0.89 -18.35 -18.21
N ASP A 106 1.95 -17.57 -18.30
CA ASP A 106 3.35 -17.94 -17.98
C ASP A 106 4.06 -16.88 -17.13
N ALA A 107 3.35 -15.83 -16.72
CA ALA A 107 3.95 -14.68 -16.04
C ALA A 107 2.98 -13.91 -15.13
N ILE A 108 3.54 -13.08 -14.26
CA ILE A 108 2.84 -12.05 -13.49
C ILE A 108 3.17 -10.69 -14.08
N PHE A 109 2.15 -9.85 -14.29
CA PHE A 109 2.30 -8.49 -14.82
C PHE A 109 2.06 -7.46 -13.74
N PHE A 110 2.97 -6.51 -13.64
CA PHE A 110 2.90 -5.39 -12.70
C PHE A 110 2.79 -4.07 -13.43
N HIS A 111 1.75 -3.30 -13.14
CA HIS A 111 1.58 -1.98 -13.75
C HIS A 111 2.43 -0.93 -13.05
N CYS A 112 3.09 -0.10 -13.86
CA CYS A 112 3.91 1.02 -13.47
C CYS A 112 3.45 2.26 -14.25
N ARG A 113 3.48 3.43 -13.59
CA ARG A 113 3.00 4.67 -14.20
C ARG A 113 4.07 5.36 -15.05
N SER A 114 5.33 5.00 -14.85
CA SER A 114 6.47 5.59 -15.53
C SER A 114 7.56 4.57 -15.80
N GLU A 115 8.38 4.86 -16.79
CA GLU A 115 9.56 4.05 -17.14
C GLU A 115 10.54 3.97 -15.97
N SER A 116 10.83 5.10 -15.32
CA SER A 116 11.74 5.15 -14.16
C SER A 116 11.28 4.24 -13.00
N GLU A 117 9.98 4.22 -12.73
CA GLU A 117 9.38 3.31 -11.75
C GLU A 117 9.55 1.84 -12.20
N ALA A 118 9.27 1.54 -13.47
CA ALA A 118 9.41 0.21 -14.02
C ALA A 118 10.84 -0.31 -13.92
N THR A 119 11.84 0.51 -14.28
CA THR A 119 13.27 0.18 -14.21
C THR A 119 13.72 -0.06 -12.77
N THR A 120 13.31 0.81 -11.84
CA THR A 120 13.66 0.65 -10.42
C THR A 120 13.09 -0.65 -9.84
N ARG A 121 11.83 -0.95 -10.16
CA ARG A 121 11.18 -2.18 -9.69
C ARG A 121 11.74 -3.42 -10.36
N LEU A 122 12.07 -3.36 -11.66
CA LEU A 122 12.73 -4.47 -12.35
C LEU A 122 14.04 -4.83 -11.65
N SER A 123 14.88 -3.84 -11.31
CA SER A 123 16.12 -4.08 -10.55
C SER A 123 15.85 -4.77 -9.22
N GLN A 124 14.81 -4.36 -8.47
CA GLN A 124 14.44 -5.02 -7.21
C GLN A 124 13.98 -6.47 -7.39
N ILE A 125 13.32 -6.77 -8.51
CA ILE A 125 12.87 -8.12 -8.87
C ILE A 125 14.08 -8.99 -9.25
N GLU A 126 14.99 -8.45 -10.06
CA GLU A 126 16.22 -9.12 -10.47
C GLU A 126 17.15 -9.40 -9.28
N ASP A 127 17.25 -8.47 -8.32
CA ASP A 127 18.00 -8.64 -7.07
C ASP A 127 17.46 -9.81 -6.22
N LYS A 128 16.19 -10.17 -6.40
CA LYS A 128 15.54 -11.33 -5.74
C LYS A 128 15.71 -12.63 -6.54
N GLY A 129 16.47 -12.60 -7.64
CA GLY A 129 16.76 -13.75 -8.49
C GLY A 129 15.57 -14.19 -9.34
N LEU A 130 14.72 -13.24 -9.73
CA LEU A 130 13.59 -13.47 -10.63
C LEU A 130 13.87 -12.86 -12.00
N ASN A 131 13.41 -13.52 -13.07
CA ASN A 131 13.54 -13.00 -14.42
C ASN A 131 12.35 -12.08 -14.72
N GLY A 132 12.66 -10.82 -14.99
CA GLY A 132 11.67 -9.81 -15.36
C GLY A 132 12.00 -9.17 -16.71
N SER A 133 10.99 -8.62 -17.37
CA SER A 133 11.17 -7.74 -18.53
C SER A 133 10.18 -6.59 -18.47
N ILE A 134 10.58 -5.43 -18.97
CA ILE A 134 9.71 -4.27 -19.07
C ILE A 134 9.03 -4.29 -20.44
N ILE A 135 7.71 -4.18 -20.43
CA ILE A 135 6.87 -4.10 -21.61
C ILE A 135 6.21 -2.72 -21.60
N GLN A 136 6.44 -1.95 -22.66
CA GLN A 136 5.72 -0.71 -22.89
C GLN A 136 4.42 -1.00 -23.64
N ASN A 137 3.29 -0.64 -23.04
CA ASN A 137 1.99 -0.62 -23.70
C ASN A 137 1.58 0.85 -23.91
N LYS A 138 0.52 1.09 -24.70
CA LYS A 138 0.22 2.42 -25.28
C LYS A 138 0.16 3.55 -24.24
N ASN A 139 -0.31 3.25 -23.03
CA ASN A 139 -0.51 4.23 -21.95
C ASN A 139 0.13 3.83 -20.62
N ASP A 140 0.78 2.66 -20.53
CA ASP A 140 1.30 2.11 -19.29
C ASP A 140 2.59 1.32 -19.50
N TRP A 141 3.38 1.24 -18.43
CA TRP A 141 4.57 0.40 -18.37
C TRP A 141 4.23 -0.82 -17.53
N GLN A 142 4.60 -2.01 -18.01
CA GLN A 142 4.32 -3.26 -17.33
C GLN A 142 5.62 -4.01 -17.09
N ILE A 143 5.75 -4.65 -15.93
CA ILE A 143 6.84 -5.59 -15.67
C ILE A 143 6.28 -6.99 -15.75
N LYS A 144 6.74 -7.77 -16.74
CA LYS A 144 6.43 -9.19 -16.89
C LYS A 144 7.46 -9.98 -16.08
N ILE A 145 7.03 -10.72 -15.08
CA ILE A 145 7.86 -11.65 -14.31
C ILE A 145 7.51 -13.07 -14.72
N GLU A 146 8.50 -13.79 -15.23
CA GLU A 146 8.33 -15.16 -15.73
C GLU A 146 8.50 -16.19 -14.60
N PHE A 147 7.76 -17.29 -14.66
CA PHE A 147 7.86 -18.38 -13.69
C PHE A 147 9.01 -19.33 -13.99
#